data_AF-A0A239P4F3-F1
#
_entry.id   AF-A0A239P4F3-F1
#
_cell.length_a   1.000
_cell.length_b   1.000
_cell.length_c   1.000
_cell.angle_alpha   90.00
_cell.angle_beta   90.00
_cell.angle_gamma   90.00
#
_symmetry.space_group_name_H-M   'P 1'
#
loop_
_entity.id
_entity.type
_entity.pdbx_description
1 polymer ?
#
loop_
_entity_poly.entity_id
_entity_poly.type
_entity_poly.pdbx_seq_one_letter_code
_entity_poly.pdbx_strand_id
1 'polypeptide(L)'
;MSLSHLPDSAHPRVAVDPALSEDERRRLRESQDVLPPGTSPPPGRLHGLIGGAAARLARRLHGRYIVAADLDPDAKILLCRAQDAIGAVLESEVNKAGLLDGMDNALTLPAEEWDIAQTLVTHSRMREEQRALRESDLTPLEKSRFAPQRDALRRSVAAVTARIEALEEYAARTAAADAVYRRQRRRTLPPPDRGAEMAELQRRNEAYEELLARTAAHELATERIEELAEDASEIEAALRRAADAGTRLGPPSAP
;
A
#
# COMPACT_ATOMS: atom_id res chain seq x y z
N MET A 1 -8.00 -3.01 29.19
CA MET A 1 -7.15 -2.64 28.04
C MET A 1 -7.72 -1.39 27.41
N SER A 2 -6.90 -0.34 27.28
CA SER A 2 -7.29 1.00 26.85
C SER A 2 -7.68 1.04 25.37
N LEU A 3 -8.85 1.61 25.07
CA LEU A 3 -9.38 1.93 23.73
C LEU A 3 -8.63 3.12 23.07
N SER A 4 -7.34 3.33 23.35
CA SER A 4 -6.68 4.63 23.15
C SER A 4 -5.86 4.80 21.86
N HIS A 5 -5.99 3.92 20.86
CA HIS A 5 -5.39 4.17 19.55
C HIS A 5 -6.17 3.49 18.42
N LEU A 6 -7.26 4.12 17.99
CA LEU A 6 -7.66 4.08 16.58
C LEU A 6 -8.03 5.51 16.19
N PRO A 7 -7.60 5.99 15.01
CA PRO A 7 -7.92 7.35 14.59
C PRO A 7 -9.43 7.51 14.44
N ASP A 8 -9.91 8.72 14.73
CA ASP A 8 -11.30 9.20 14.55
C ASP A 8 -11.80 9.10 13.08
N SER A 9 -10.97 8.55 12.19
CA SER A 9 -11.10 8.42 10.74
C SER A 9 -11.29 6.96 10.27
N ALA A 10 -11.42 6.00 11.18
CA ALA A 10 -11.62 4.60 10.82
C ALA A 10 -13.01 4.42 10.19
N HIS A 11 -13.08 4.56 8.87
CA HIS A 11 -14.30 4.32 8.09
C HIS A 11 -14.31 2.85 7.66
N PRO A 12 -15.18 2.01 8.27
CA PRO A 12 -15.26 0.62 7.86
C PRO A 12 -15.67 0.55 6.40
N ARG A 13 -15.10 -0.40 5.67
CA ARG A 13 -15.53 -0.73 4.31
C ARG A 13 -16.98 -1.21 4.37
N VAL A 14 -17.73 -1.05 3.29
CA VAL A 14 -19.08 -1.61 3.21
C VAL A 14 -19.03 -3.11 3.46
N ALA A 15 -19.71 -3.57 4.52
CA ALA A 15 -19.90 -4.99 4.78
C ALA A 15 -21.02 -5.49 3.87
N VAL A 16 -20.82 -6.63 3.22
CA VAL A 16 -21.71 -7.12 2.17
C VAL A 16 -22.05 -8.58 2.43
N ASP A 17 -23.32 -8.93 2.28
CA ASP A 17 -23.79 -10.30 2.40
C ASP A 17 -22.99 -11.24 1.47
N PRO A 18 -22.33 -12.28 2.00
CA PRO A 18 -21.52 -13.21 1.21
C PRO A 18 -22.35 -14.02 0.21
N ALA A 19 -23.66 -14.15 0.41
CA ALA A 19 -24.56 -14.83 -0.52
C ALA A 19 -24.90 -13.99 -1.77
N LEU A 20 -24.34 -12.78 -1.91
CA LEU A 20 -24.43 -11.98 -3.13
C LEU A 20 -23.42 -12.46 -4.18
N SER A 21 -23.77 -12.31 -5.45
CA SER A 21 -22.84 -12.57 -6.54
C SER A 21 -21.60 -11.66 -6.44
N GLU A 22 -20.44 -12.11 -6.92
CA GLU A 22 -19.22 -11.27 -6.88
C GLU A 22 -19.40 -9.93 -7.60
N ASP A 23 -20.17 -9.91 -8.69
CA ASP A 23 -20.46 -8.69 -9.43
C ASP A 23 -21.28 -7.70 -8.60
N GLU A 24 -22.24 -8.17 -7.81
CA GLU A 24 -23.02 -7.33 -6.89
C GLU A 24 -22.15 -6.83 -5.74
N ARG A 25 -21.34 -7.71 -5.16
CA ARG A 25 -20.40 -7.35 -4.08
C ARG A 25 -19.41 -6.28 -4.54
N ARG A 26 -18.85 -6.44 -5.74
CA ARG A 26 -17.93 -5.48 -6.36
C ARG A 26 -18.60 -4.12 -6.57
N ARG A 27 -19.79 -4.09 -7.18
CA ARG A 27 -20.54 -2.85 -7.41
C ARG A 27 -20.89 -2.10 -6.13
N LEU A 28 -21.23 -2.83 -5.06
CA LEU A 28 -21.49 -2.23 -3.75
C LEU A 28 -20.24 -1.57 -3.18
N ARG A 29 -19.08 -2.25 -3.25
CA ARG A 29 -17.79 -1.69 -2.81
C ARG A 29 -17.37 -0.46 -3.61
N GLU A 30 -17.53 -0.49 -4.94
CA GLU A 30 -17.26 0.65 -5.82
C GLU A 30 -18.16 1.86 -5.54
N SER A 31 -19.37 1.62 -5.03
CA SER A 31 -20.37 2.66 -4.76
C SER A 31 -20.44 3.09 -3.28
N GLN A 32 -19.53 2.60 -2.42
CA GLN A 32 -19.68 2.70 -0.96
C GLN A 32 -19.90 4.14 -0.44
N ASP A 33 -19.26 5.13 -1.06
CA ASP A 33 -19.30 6.53 -0.61
C ASP A 33 -20.63 7.22 -0.91
N VAL A 34 -21.44 6.64 -1.79
CA VAL A 34 -22.73 7.19 -2.24
C VAL A 34 -23.91 6.27 -1.89
N LEU A 35 -23.67 5.16 -1.19
CA LEU A 35 -24.71 4.25 -0.75
C LEU A 35 -25.48 4.86 0.44
N PRO A 36 -26.82 4.92 0.37
CA PRO A 36 -27.62 5.27 1.54
C PRO A 36 -27.56 4.14 2.59
N PRO A 37 -27.86 4.46 3.87
CA PRO A 37 -27.94 3.48 4.96
C PRO A 37 -28.76 2.25 4.56
N GLY A 38 -28.18 1.06 4.72
CA GLY A 38 -28.82 -0.21 4.36
C GLY A 38 -29.96 -0.60 5.31
N THR A 39 -30.04 0.04 6.48
CA THR A 39 -30.99 -0.25 7.56
C THR A 39 -32.15 0.75 7.63
N SER A 40 -32.09 1.87 6.90
CA SER A 40 -33.19 2.82 6.77
C SER A 40 -34.22 2.33 5.75
N PRO A 41 -35.53 2.60 5.92
CA PRO A 41 -36.54 2.23 4.94
C PRO A 41 -36.12 2.72 3.54
N PRO A 42 -36.28 1.89 2.49
CA PRO A 42 -35.75 2.22 1.18
C PRO A 42 -36.33 3.57 0.72
N PRO A 43 -35.51 4.46 0.14
CA PRO A 43 -35.99 5.77 -0.30
C PRO A 43 -37.21 5.56 -1.21
N GLY A 44 -38.32 6.22 -0.88
CA GLY A 44 -39.60 6.04 -1.55
C GLY A 44 -39.49 6.22 -3.08
N ARG A 45 -40.40 5.58 -3.84
CA ARG A 45 -40.34 5.49 -5.32
C ARG A 45 -40.08 6.83 -6.02
N LEU A 46 -40.47 7.95 -5.43
CA LEU A 46 -40.26 9.32 -5.95
C LEU A 46 -38.77 9.76 -5.96
N HIS A 47 -37.93 9.28 -5.04
CA HIS A 47 -36.47 9.53 -5.08
C HIS A 47 -35.76 8.69 -6.14
N GLY A 48 -36.37 7.59 -6.58
CA GLY A 48 -35.80 6.68 -7.58
C GLY A 48 -35.85 7.18 -9.02
N LEU A 49 -36.69 8.18 -9.30
CA LEU A 49 -36.80 8.82 -10.61
C LEU A 49 -35.70 9.88 -10.85
N ILE A 50 -35.02 10.32 -9.78
CA ILE A 50 -33.90 11.27 -9.80
C ILE A 50 -32.58 10.59 -9.37
N GLY A 51 -32.66 9.45 -8.66
CA GLY A 51 -31.50 8.74 -8.11
C GLY A 51 -30.66 8.00 -9.15
N GLY A 52 -29.36 8.26 -9.14
CA GLY A 52 -28.35 7.60 -9.98
C GLY A 52 -28.24 6.08 -9.78
N ALA A 53 -27.28 5.45 -10.46
CA ALA A 53 -27.09 4.00 -10.44
C ALA A 53 -26.98 3.41 -9.02
N ALA A 54 -26.33 4.12 -8.09
CA ALA A 54 -26.20 3.72 -6.69
C ALA A 54 -27.55 3.63 -5.94
N ALA A 55 -28.48 4.57 -6.17
CA ALA A 55 -29.80 4.54 -5.52
C ALA A 55 -30.68 3.38 -6.02
N ARG A 56 -30.50 2.96 -7.27
CA ARG A 56 -31.14 1.74 -7.80
C ARG A 56 -30.54 0.47 -7.19
N LEU A 57 -29.20 0.43 -7.09
CA LEU A 57 -28.48 -0.68 -6.46
C LEU A 57 -28.88 -0.85 -4.98
N ALA A 58 -28.87 0.24 -4.22
CA ALA A 58 -29.25 0.29 -2.82
C ALA A 58 -30.67 -0.22 -2.56
N ARG A 59 -31.64 0.18 -3.40
CA ARG A 59 -33.03 -0.32 -3.28
C ARG A 59 -33.15 -1.81 -3.58
N ARG A 60 -32.43 -2.32 -4.58
CA ARG A 60 -32.48 -3.73 -4.97
C ARG A 60 -31.82 -4.64 -3.93
N LEU A 61 -30.72 -4.18 -3.34
CA LEU A 61 -29.90 -4.93 -2.39
C LEU A 61 -30.13 -4.49 -0.95
N HIS A 62 -31.26 -3.81 -0.67
CA HIS A 62 -31.59 -3.32 0.65
C HIS A 62 -31.55 -4.46 1.68
N GLY A 63 -30.95 -4.22 2.85
CA GLY A 63 -30.71 -5.24 3.87
C GLY A 63 -29.60 -6.25 3.56
N ARG A 64 -28.93 -6.17 2.40
CA ARG A 64 -27.81 -7.06 2.02
C ARG A 64 -26.45 -6.35 1.99
N TYR A 65 -26.39 -5.14 2.52
CA TYR A 65 -25.16 -4.39 2.73
C TYR A 65 -25.31 -3.49 3.97
N ILE A 66 -24.19 -3.15 4.60
CA ILE A 66 -24.10 -2.27 5.77
C ILE A 66 -23.00 -1.25 5.51
N VAL A 67 -23.35 0.04 5.60
CA VAL A 67 -22.40 1.15 5.45
C VAL A 67 -22.02 1.75 6.80
N ALA A 68 -20.95 2.53 6.85
CA ALA A 68 -20.54 3.23 8.07
C ALA A 68 -21.65 4.12 8.66
N ALA A 69 -22.56 4.64 7.85
CA ALA A 69 -23.70 5.44 8.32
C ALA A 69 -24.76 4.64 9.10
N ASP A 70 -24.76 3.30 8.98
CA ASP A 70 -25.63 2.41 9.77
C ASP A 70 -25.08 2.15 11.20
N LEU A 71 -23.88 2.65 11.50
CA LEU A 71 -23.13 2.33 12.72
C LEU A 71 -22.86 3.57 13.55
N ASP A 72 -22.96 3.42 14.87
CA ASP A 72 -22.43 4.41 15.82
C ASP A 72 -20.88 4.38 15.87
N PRO A 73 -20.23 5.38 16.50
CA PRO A 73 -18.76 5.45 16.55
C PRO A 73 -18.06 4.21 17.12
N ASP A 74 -18.57 3.61 18.20
CA ASP A 74 -17.95 2.43 18.80
C ASP A 74 -18.06 1.22 17.88
N ALA A 75 -19.21 1.07 17.23
CA ALA A 75 -19.47 0.01 16.26
C ALA A 75 -18.58 0.13 15.01
N LYS A 76 -18.30 1.35 14.53
CA LYS A 76 -17.37 1.58 13.41
C LYS A 76 -15.97 1.07 13.72
N ILE A 77 -15.47 1.38 14.91
CA ILE A 77 -14.14 0.96 15.35
C ILE A 77 -14.04 -0.58 15.40
N LEU A 78 -15.05 -1.25 15.97
CA LEU A 78 -15.08 -2.71 16.05
C LEU A 78 -15.15 -3.36 14.66
N LEU A 79 -15.95 -2.81 13.74
CA LEU A 79 -16.04 -3.35 12.39
C LEU A 79 -14.72 -3.18 11.61
N CYS A 80 -14.05 -2.02 11.72
CA CYS A 80 -12.73 -1.80 11.12
C CYS A 80 -11.72 -2.86 11.60
N ARG A 81 -11.65 -3.08 12.91
CA ARG A 81 -10.76 -4.09 13.50
C ARG A 81 -11.00 -5.50 12.94
N ALA A 82 -12.27 -5.90 12.85
CA ALA A 82 -12.65 -7.19 12.28
C ALA A 82 -12.23 -7.29 10.80
N GLN A 83 -12.51 -6.25 10.02
CA GLN A 83 -12.19 -6.17 8.60
C GLN A 83 -10.68 -6.19 8.33
N ASP A 84 -9.89 -5.54 9.17
CA ASP A 84 -8.42 -5.52 9.07
C ASP A 84 -7.84 -6.89 9.40
N ALA A 85 -8.32 -7.53 10.47
CA ALA A 85 -7.90 -8.89 10.84
C ALA A 85 -8.24 -9.92 9.74
N ILE A 86 -9.47 -9.88 9.24
CA ILE A 86 -9.92 -10.76 8.14
C ILE A 86 -9.12 -10.51 6.87
N GLY A 87 -8.91 -9.24 6.50
CA GLY A 87 -8.09 -8.84 5.36
C GLY A 87 -6.66 -9.40 5.47
N ALA A 88 -6.02 -9.24 6.63
CA ALA A 88 -4.68 -9.74 6.87
C ALA A 88 -4.55 -11.26 6.69
N VAL A 89 -5.56 -12.04 7.10
CA VAL A 89 -5.58 -13.50 6.88
C VAL A 89 -5.77 -13.83 5.41
N LEU A 90 -6.80 -13.26 4.77
CA LEU A 90 -7.13 -13.56 3.38
C LEU A 90 -6.01 -13.18 2.41
N GLU A 91 -5.30 -12.09 2.69
CA GLU A 91 -4.22 -11.57 1.87
C GLU A 91 -2.86 -12.24 2.14
N SER A 92 -2.74 -13.05 3.20
CA SER A 92 -1.49 -13.73 3.56
C SER A 92 -1.00 -14.68 2.47
N GLU A 93 0.32 -14.81 2.36
CA GLU A 93 0.96 -15.73 1.40
C GLU A 93 0.63 -17.19 1.73
N VAL A 94 0.57 -17.56 3.00
CA VAL A 94 0.24 -18.93 3.43
C VAL A 94 -1.21 -19.31 3.10
N ASN A 95 -2.15 -18.37 3.20
CA ASN A 95 -3.53 -18.58 2.77
C ASN A 95 -3.61 -18.74 1.25
N LYS A 96 -2.96 -17.83 0.50
CA LYS A 96 -2.91 -17.88 -0.97
C LYS A 96 -2.20 -19.12 -1.51
N ALA A 97 -1.24 -19.67 -0.76
CA ALA A 97 -0.55 -20.91 -1.08
C ALA A 97 -1.34 -22.17 -0.70
N GLY A 98 -2.54 -22.05 -0.10
CA GLY A 98 -3.35 -23.17 0.34
C GLY A 98 -2.76 -23.96 1.51
N LEU A 99 -1.86 -23.34 2.28
CA LEU A 99 -1.24 -23.96 3.47
C LEU A 99 -2.12 -23.82 4.72
N LEU A 100 -3.02 -22.84 4.70
CA LEU A 100 -4.20 -22.81 5.57
C LEU A 100 -5.36 -23.49 4.82
N ASP A 101 -6.42 -23.86 5.53
CA ASP A 101 -7.65 -24.34 4.88
C ASP A 101 -8.31 -23.17 4.11
N GLY A 102 -7.75 -22.86 2.94
CA GLY A 102 -8.02 -21.63 2.20
C GLY A 102 -9.43 -21.59 1.63
N MET A 103 -10.01 -22.76 1.35
CA MET A 103 -11.42 -22.87 0.94
C MET A 103 -12.35 -22.55 2.10
N ASP A 104 -12.04 -23.01 3.31
CA ASP A 104 -12.82 -22.67 4.51
C ASP A 104 -12.68 -21.17 4.83
N ASN A 105 -11.46 -20.62 4.81
CA ASN A 105 -11.23 -19.20 5.09
C ASN A 105 -11.94 -18.25 4.10
N ALA A 106 -11.93 -18.58 2.80
CA ALA A 106 -12.54 -17.73 1.78
C ALA A 106 -14.08 -17.66 1.87
N LEU A 107 -14.72 -18.64 2.51
CA LEU A 107 -16.16 -18.71 2.69
C LEU A 107 -16.57 -18.27 4.10
N THR A 108 -15.87 -18.77 5.11
CA THR A 108 -16.18 -18.55 6.53
C THR A 108 -15.87 -17.13 6.95
N LEU A 109 -14.70 -16.56 6.62
CA LEU A 109 -14.35 -15.22 7.09
C LEU A 109 -15.27 -14.11 6.56
N PRO A 110 -15.70 -14.10 5.27
CA PRO A 110 -16.72 -13.15 4.82
C PRO A 110 -18.08 -13.31 5.52
N ALA A 111 -18.47 -14.53 5.89
CA ALA A 111 -19.68 -14.76 6.68
C ALA A 111 -19.54 -14.25 8.11
N GLU A 112 -18.39 -14.46 8.74
CA GLU A 112 -18.04 -13.91 10.05
C GLU A 112 -18.10 -12.37 10.04
N GLU A 113 -17.53 -11.72 9.02
CA GLU A 113 -17.60 -10.26 8.86
C GLU A 113 -19.04 -9.76 8.80
N TRP A 114 -19.88 -10.43 7.98
CA TRP A 114 -21.28 -10.05 7.79
C TRP A 114 -22.10 -10.21 9.08
N ASP A 115 -21.93 -11.32 9.80
CA ASP A 115 -22.61 -11.56 11.08
C ASP A 115 -22.20 -10.56 12.16
N ILE A 116 -20.90 -10.23 12.24
CA ILE A 116 -20.39 -9.19 13.13
C ILE A 116 -21.03 -7.85 12.76
N ALA A 117 -21.04 -7.46 11.48
CA ALA A 117 -21.60 -6.20 11.03
C ALA A 117 -23.10 -6.07 11.37
N GLN A 118 -23.91 -7.11 11.11
CA GLN A 118 -25.33 -7.12 11.47
C GLN A 118 -25.56 -6.98 12.98
N THR A 119 -24.73 -7.65 13.78
CA THR A 119 -24.81 -7.57 15.24
C THR A 119 -24.46 -6.16 15.72
N LEU A 120 -23.42 -5.53 15.13
CA LEU A 120 -23.00 -4.18 15.46
C LEU A 120 -24.05 -3.12 15.10
N VAL A 121 -24.73 -3.26 13.95
CA VAL A 121 -25.91 -2.44 13.60
C VAL A 121 -26.99 -2.55 14.68
N THR A 122 -27.27 -3.77 15.12
CA THR A 122 -28.27 -4.01 16.17
C THR A 122 -27.86 -3.33 17.48
N HIS A 123 -26.58 -3.41 17.85
CA HIS A 123 -26.06 -2.71 19.03
C HIS A 123 -26.18 -1.19 18.89
N SER A 124 -25.90 -0.63 17.72
CA SER A 124 -26.04 0.81 17.46
C SER A 124 -27.47 1.28 17.64
N ARG A 125 -28.44 0.55 17.08
CA ARG A 125 -29.86 0.87 17.30
C ARG A 125 -30.26 0.78 18.76
N MET A 126 -29.85 -0.28 19.46
CA MET A 126 -30.15 -0.45 20.89
C MET A 126 -29.50 0.63 21.77
N ARG A 127 -28.30 1.11 21.43
CA ARG A 127 -27.66 2.23 22.13
C ARG A 127 -28.39 3.55 21.90
N GLU A 128 -28.89 3.77 20.69
CA GLU A 128 -29.74 4.92 20.36
C GLU A 128 -31.03 4.89 21.18
N GLU A 129 -31.74 3.75 21.19
CA GLU A 129 -32.94 3.55 21.99
C GLU A 129 -32.68 3.78 23.49
N GLN A 130 -31.55 3.29 24.01
CA GLN A 130 -31.15 3.53 25.40
C GLN A 130 -30.84 4.99 25.71
N ARG A 131 -30.27 5.75 24.76
CA ARG A 131 -30.05 7.20 24.92
C ARG A 131 -31.38 7.93 24.99
N ALA A 132 -32.29 7.66 24.06
CA ALA A 132 -33.65 8.23 24.07
C ALA A 132 -34.41 7.90 25.37
N LEU A 133 -34.29 6.65 25.87
CA LEU A 133 -34.90 6.27 27.16
C LEU A 133 -34.31 7.04 28.35
N ARG A 134 -33.00 7.34 28.34
CA ARG A 134 -32.36 8.14 29.41
C ARG A 134 -32.86 9.58 29.40
N GLU A 135 -33.07 10.13 28.21
CA GLU A 135 -33.53 11.50 27.97
C GLU A 135 -35.05 11.66 28.15
N SER A 136 -35.81 10.57 28.17
CA SER A 136 -37.27 10.61 28.40
C SER A 136 -37.68 11.09 29.79
N ASP A 137 -38.92 11.57 29.91
CA ASP A 137 -39.55 12.04 31.16
C ASP A 137 -39.91 10.92 32.15
N LEU A 138 -39.51 9.68 31.88
CA LEU A 138 -39.74 8.54 32.78
C LEU A 138 -39.06 8.75 34.14
N THR A 139 -39.72 8.28 35.19
CA THR A 139 -39.16 8.29 36.55
C THR A 139 -37.94 7.35 36.65
N PRO A 140 -37.06 7.55 37.64
CA PRO A 140 -35.93 6.64 37.87
C PRO A 140 -36.35 5.18 38.09
N LEU A 141 -37.51 4.96 38.73
CA LEU A 141 -38.07 3.62 38.96
C LEU A 141 -38.58 2.97 37.66
N GLU A 142 -39.12 3.74 36.73
CA GLU A 142 -39.52 3.24 35.42
C GLU A 142 -38.30 2.94 34.54
N LYS A 143 -37.28 3.80 34.58
CA LYS A 143 -36.00 3.59 33.89
C LYS A 143 -35.25 2.35 34.40
N SER A 144 -35.38 2.00 35.69
CA SER A 144 -34.71 0.83 36.27
C SER A 144 -35.23 -0.51 35.72
N ARG A 145 -36.48 -0.55 35.23
CA ARG A 145 -37.06 -1.73 34.58
C ARG A 145 -36.31 -2.16 33.32
N PHE A 146 -35.54 -1.25 32.72
CA PHE A 146 -34.71 -1.51 31.55
C PHE A 146 -33.28 -2.00 31.87
N ALA A 147 -32.95 -2.20 33.16
CA ALA A 147 -31.64 -2.71 33.56
C ALA A 147 -31.28 -4.07 32.93
N PRO A 148 -32.19 -5.07 32.85
CA PRO A 148 -31.90 -6.34 32.20
C PRO A 148 -31.53 -6.22 30.72
N GLN A 149 -32.18 -5.32 29.98
CA GLN A 149 -31.92 -5.05 28.56
C GLN A 149 -30.54 -4.40 28.38
N ARG A 150 -30.17 -3.48 29.28
CA ARG A 150 -28.81 -2.89 29.30
C ARG A 150 -27.74 -3.94 29.57
N ASP A 151 -27.99 -4.85 30.50
CA ASP A 151 -27.07 -5.93 30.82
C ASP A 151 -26.96 -6.96 29.70
N ALA A 152 -28.06 -7.26 29.01
CA ALA A 152 -28.06 -8.10 27.81
C ALA A 152 -27.23 -7.46 26.69
N LEU A 153 -27.43 -6.17 26.40
CA LEU A 153 -26.64 -5.45 25.40
C LEU A 153 -25.15 -5.45 25.76
N ARG A 154 -24.80 -5.15 27.01
CA ARG A 154 -23.41 -5.16 27.49
C ARG A 154 -22.74 -6.52 27.32
N ARG A 155 -23.44 -7.61 27.64
CA ARG A 155 -22.92 -8.98 27.43
C ARG A 155 -22.75 -9.31 25.95
N SER A 156 -23.69 -8.90 25.11
CA SER A 156 -23.60 -9.10 23.67
C SER A 156 -22.42 -8.32 23.05
N VAL A 157 -22.20 -7.07 23.46
CA VAL A 157 -21.03 -6.27 23.06
C VAL A 157 -19.74 -6.99 23.47
N ALA A 158 -19.63 -7.45 24.72
CA ALA A 158 -18.44 -8.16 25.19
C ALA A 158 -18.17 -9.45 24.38
N ALA A 159 -19.21 -10.21 24.04
CA ALA A 159 -19.07 -11.42 23.23
C ALA A 159 -18.58 -11.12 21.80
N VAL A 160 -19.13 -10.08 21.15
CA VAL A 160 -18.68 -9.66 19.82
C VAL A 160 -17.23 -9.16 19.87
N THR A 161 -16.88 -8.36 20.87
CA THR A 161 -15.49 -7.91 21.06
C THR A 161 -14.53 -9.09 21.22
N ALA A 162 -14.87 -10.09 22.03
CA ALA A 162 -14.05 -11.29 22.20
C ALA A 162 -13.89 -12.09 20.89
N ARG A 163 -14.95 -12.16 20.06
CA ARG A 163 -14.88 -12.77 18.72
C ARG A 163 -13.91 -12.02 17.81
N ILE A 164 -13.92 -10.68 17.84
CA ILE A 164 -13.00 -9.84 17.08
C ILE A 164 -11.56 -10.02 17.56
N GLU A 165 -11.33 -10.07 18.88
CA GLU A 165 -10.01 -10.33 19.46
C GLU A 165 -9.46 -11.70 19.03
N ALA A 166 -10.32 -12.72 18.92
CA ALA A 166 -9.92 -14.03 18.40
C ALA A 166 -9.52 -13.96 16.90
N LEU A 167 -10.24 -13.17 16.08
CA LEU A 167 -9.87 -12.92 14.68
C LEU A 167 -8.51 -12.21 14.57
N GLU A 168 -8.27 -11.21 15.42
CA GLU A 168 -6.99 -10.49 15.48
C GLU A 168 -5.84 -11.43 15.89
N GLU A 169 -6.07 -12.30 16.86
CA GLU A 169 -5.09 -13.31 17.27
C GLU A 169 -4.82 -14.32 16.15
N TYR A 170 -5.84 -14.73 15.40
CA TYR A 170 -5.68 -15.57 14.23
C TYR A 170 -4.88 -14.88 13.11
N ALA A 171 -5.15 -13.60 12.85
CA ALA A 171 -4.38 -12.79 11.92
C ALA A 171 -2.90 -12.68 12.33
N ALA A 172 -2.63 -12.47 13.64
CA ALA A 172 -1.27 -12.41 14.16
C ALA A 172 -0.51 -13.75 13.98
N ARG A 173 -1.17 -14.89 14.26
CA ARG A 173 -0.59 -16.22 14.01
C ARG A 173 -0.33 -16.46 12.53
N THR A 174 -1.25 -16.05 11.67
CA THR A 174 -1.12 -16.14 10.21
C THR A 174 0.07 -15.32 9.71
N ALA A 175 0.25 -14.09 10.19
CA ALA A 175 1.39 -13.24 9.86
C ALA A 175 2.73 -13.86 10.29
N ALA A 176 2.77 -14.52 11.45
CA ALA A 176 3.95 -15.26 11.90
C ALA A 176 4.27 -16.46 10.98
N ALA A 177 3.25 -17.22 10.56
CA ALA A 177 3.41 -18.30 9.59
C ALA A 177 3.91 -17.77 8.23
N ASP A 178 3.40 -16.63 7.77
CA ASP A 178 3.82 -15.93 6.57
C ASP A 178 5.32 -15.57 6.59
N ALA A 179 5.83 -15.11 7.72
CA ALA A 179 7.25 -14.80 7.87
C ALA A 179 8.13 -16.06 7.73
N VAL A 180 7.69 -17.19 8.29
CA VAL A 180 8.38 -18.48 8.15
C VAL A 180 8.33 -18.96 6.70
N TYR A 181 7.15 -18.89 6.06
CA TYR A 181 6.95 -19.29 4.68
C TYR A 181 7.81 -18.48 3.71
N ARG A 182 7.84 -17.15 3.84
CA ARG A 182 8.73 -16.27 3.06
C ARG A 182 10.20 -16.65 3.21
N ARG A 183 10.65 -16.94 4.44
CA ARG A 183 12.04 -17.36 4.70
C ARG A 183 12.36 -18.68 4.02
N GLN A 184 11.44 -19.64 4.03
CA GLN A 184 11.61 -20.93 3.36
C GLN A 184 11.66 -20.74 1.84
N ARG A 185 10.74 -19.99 1.23
CA ARG A 185 10.74 -19.69 -0.21
C ARG A 185 12.05 -19.06 -0.68
N ARG A 186 12.60 -18.10 0.09
CA ARG A 186 13.88 -17.47 -0.23
C ARG A 186 15.07 -18.44 -0.22
N ARG A 187 15.03 -19.49 0.60
CA ARG A 187 16.08 -20.54 0.61
C ARG A 187 15.98 -21.47 -0.58
N THR A 188 14.78 -21.71 -1.09
CA THR A 188 14.54 -22.64 -2.20
C THR A 188 14.71 -21.96 -3.56
N LEU A 189 14.59 -20.63 -3.63
CA LEU A 189 14.83 -19.89 -4.87
C LEU A 189 16.34 -19.96 -5.22
N PRO A 190 16.71 -20.29 -6.49
CA PRO A 190 18.09 -20.20 -6.92
C PRO A 190 18.63 -18.78 -6.65
N PRO A 191 19.91 -18.65 -6.24
CA PRO A 191 20.50 -17.33 -6.04
C PRO A 191 20.34 -16.49 -7.31
N PRO A 192 20.18 -15.16 -7.19
CA PRO A 192 20.16 -14.29 -8.36
C PRO A 192 21.39 -14.58 -9.23
N ASP A 193 21.25 -14.45 -10.55
CA ASP A 193 22.31 -14.75 -11.53
C ASP A 193 23.49 -13.77 -11.36
N ARG A 194 24.35 -14.08 -10.39
CA ARG A 194 25.60 -13.34 -10.12
C ARG A 194 26.56 -13.40 -11.30
N GLY A 195 26.37 -14.33 -12.24
CA GLY A 195 27.19 -14.43 -13.45
C GLY A 195 27.05 -13.19 -14.32
N ALA A 196 25.81 -12.70 -14.49
CA ALA A 196 25.54 -11.50 -15.28
C ALA A 196 26.14 -10.23 -14.65
N GLU A 197 26.02 -10.06 -13.32
CA GLU A 197 26.60 -8.92 -12.60
C GLU A 197 28.13 -8.93 -12.65
N MET A 198 28.76 -10.09 -12.44
CA MET A 198 30.22 -10.22 -12.52
C MET A 198 30.74 -9.97 -13.93
N ALA A 199 30.03 -10.43 -14.96
CA ALA A 199 30.39 -10.16 -16.35
C ALA A 199 30.32 -8.67 -16.71
N GLU A 200 29.35 -7.94 -16.16
CA GLU A 200 29.24 -6.48 -16.35
C GLU A 200 30.38 -5.73 -15.63
N LEU A 201 30.72 -6.14 -14.41
CA LEU A 201 31.88 -5.57 -13.70
C LEU A 201 33.18 -5.83 -14.44
N GLN A 202 33.35 -7.02 -15.02
CA GLN A 202 34.52 -7.37 -15.81
C GLN A 202 34.63 -6.48 -17.07
N ARG A 203 33.53 -6.30 -17.82
CA ARG A 203 33.48 -5.39 -18.98
C ARG A 203 33.86 -3.96 -18.61
N ARG A 204 33.39 -3.48 -17.45
CA ARG A 204 33.74 -2.12 -16.97
C ARG A 204 35.23 -2.01 -16.64
N ASN A 205 35.83 -3.02 -16.04
CA ASN A 205 37.27 -3.04 -15.76
C ASN A 205 38.10 -3.05 -17.04
N GLU A 206 37.72 -3.85 -18.04
CA GLU A 206 38.37 -3.87 -19.35
C GLU A 206 38.32 -2.49 -20.02
N ALA A 207 37.18 -1.79 -19.94
CA ALA A 207 37.06 -0.43 -20.45
C ALA A 207 37.95 0.59 -19.70
N TYR A 208 38.17 0.41 -18.40
CA TYR A 208 39.12 1.24 -17.64
C TYR A 208 40.58 0.94 -18.03
N GLU A 209 40.93 -0.32 -18.23
CA GLU A 209 42.27 -0.71 -18.69
C GLU A 209 42.57 -0.14 -20.08
N GLU A 210 41.62 -0.19 -21.01
CA GLU A 210 41.76 0.42 -22.33
C GLU A 210 41.93 1.94 -22.26
N LEU A 211 41.19 2.61 -21.39
CA LEU A 211 41.33 4.06 -21.16
C LEU A 211 42.72 4.41 -20.62
N LEU A 212 43.25 3.62 -19.69
CA LEU A 212 44.59 3.82 -19.14
C LEU A 212 45.67 3.61 -20.21
N ALA A 213 45.54 2.54 -21.02
CA ALA A 213 46.46 2.27 -22.11
C ALA A 213 46.46 3.41 -23.15
N ARG A 214 45.29 3.94 -23.50
CA ARG A 214 45.17 5.07 -24.43
C ARG A 214 45.74 6.36 -23.86
N THR A 215 45.55 6.62 -22.57
CA THR A 215 46.13 7.79 -21.90
C THR A 215 47.66 7.71 -21.89
N ALA A 216 48.23 6.55 -21.54
CA ALA A 216 49.69 6.35 -21.60
C ALA A 216 50.25 6.55 -23.02
N ALA A 217 49.52 6.10 -24.05
CA ALA A 217 49.90 6.36 -25.44
C ALA A 217 49.85 7.86 -25.80
N HIS A 218 48.88 8.62 -25.26
CA HIS A 218 48.81 10.07 -25.45
C HIS A 218 49.95 10.81 -24.77
N GLU A 219 50.38 10.37 -23.58
CA GLU A 219 51.53 10.94 -22.88
C GLU A 219 52.81 10.78 -23.72
N LEU A 220 53.09 9.56 -24.21
CA LEU A 220 54.24 9.29 -25.09
C LEU A 220 54.17 10.09 -26.41
N ALA A 221 52.98 10.25 -26.97
CA ALA A 221 52.80 11.05 -28.18
C ALA A 221 53.07 12.54 -27.93
N THR A 222 52.76 13.05 -26.73
CA THR A 222 53.02 14.43 -26.33
C THR A 222 54.53 14.68 -26.23
N GLU A 223 55.27 13.79 -25.57
CA GLU A 223 56.73 13.84 -25.50
C GLU A 223 57.35 13.89 -26.91
N ARG A 224 56.86 13.06 -27.84
CA ARG A 224 57.35 13.06 -29.22
C ARG A 224 57.04 14.36 -29.97
N ILE A 225 55.90 14.99 -29.70
CA ILE A 225 55.54 16.28 -30.31
C ILE A 225 56.44 17.39 -29.77
N GLU A 226 56.78 17.36 -28.48
CA GLU A 226 57.71 18.32 -27.86
C GLU A 226 59.10 18.21 -28.50
N GLU A 227 59.63 16.99 -28.67
CA GLU A 227 60.89 16.76 -29.40
C GLU A 227 60.85 17.35 -30.82
N LEU A 228 59.77 17.10 -31.57
CA LEU A 228 59.61 17.62 -32.93
C LEU A 228 59.52 19.17 -32.95
N ALA A 229 58.96 19.79 -31.91
CA ALA A 229 58.90 21.24 -31.76
C ALA A 229 60.27 21.84 -31.44
N GLU A 230 61.08 21.15 -30.63
CA GLU A 230 62.49 21.51 -30.38
C GLU A 230 63.30 21.43 -31.68
N ASP A 231 63.23 20.31 -32.41
CA ASP A 231 63.88 20.12 -33.71
C ASP A 231 63.52 21.26 -34.68
N ALA A 232 62.23 21.61 -34.78
CA ALA A 232 61.76 22.69 -35.63
C ALA A 232 62.31 24.06 -35.22
N SER A 233 62.41 24.32 -33.91
CA SER A 233 62.96 25.57 -33.35
C SER A 233 64.46 25.70 -33.64
N GLU A 234 65.21 24.61 -33.56
CA GLU A 234 66.63 24.59 -33.93
C GLU A 234 66.85 24.91 -35.41
N ILE A 235 66.03 24.30 -36.28
CA ILE A 235 66.04 24.56 -37.72
C ILE A 235 65.70 26.04 -38.00
N GLU A 236 64.65 26.57 -37.36
CA GLU A 236 64.26 27.97 -37.49
C GLU A 236 65.41 28.92 -37.06
N ALA A 237 66.05 28.65 -35.93
CA ALA A 237 67.17 29.44 -35.43
C ALA A 237 68.40 29.37 -36.36
N ALA A 238 68.66 28.21 -36.97
CA ALA A 238 69.72 28.07 -37.97
C ALA A 238 69.43 28.89 -39.24
N LEU A 239 68.19 28.85 -39.74
CA LEU A 239 67.76 29.63 -40.91
C LEU A 239 67.83 31.14 -40.64
N ARG A 240 67.38 31.60 -39.46
CA ARG A 240 67.52 33.02 -39.05
C ARG A 240 68.97 33.47 -39.01
N ARG A 241 69.87 32.67 -38.40
CA ARG A 241 71.32 32.98 -38.36
C ARG A 241 71.93 33.09 -39.76
N ALA A 242 71.52 32.21 -40.69
CA ALA A 242 71.97 32.27 -42.07
C ALA A 242 71.47 33.54 -42.79
N ALA A 243 70.21 33.95 -42.57
CA ALA A 243 69.64 35.18 -43.13
C ALA A 243 70.32 36.45 -42.57
N ASP A 244 70.61 36.48 -41.27
CA ASP A 244 71.31 37.61 -40.62
C ASP A 244 72.75 37.74 -41.13
N ALA A 245 73.45 36.62 -41.34
CA ALA A 245 74.78 36.61 -41.94
C ALA A 245 74.77 37.17 -43.38
N GLY A 246 73.74 36.84 -44.17
CA GLY A 246 73.52 37.42 -45.49
C GLY A 246 73.23 38.93 -45.46
N THR A 247 72.53 39.41 -44.44
CA THR A 247 72.17 40.84 -44.30
C THR A 247 73.36 41.71 -43.83
N ARG A 248 74.27 41.16 -43.02
CA ARG A 248 75.53 41.85 -42.62
C ARG A 248 76.54 41.97 -43.76
N LEU A 249 76.35 41.22 -44.84
CA LEU A 249 77.13 41.31 -46.08
C LEU A 249 76.49 42.26 -47.11
N GLY A 250 75.65 43.21 -46.66
CA GLY A 250 75.13 44.31 -47.49
C GLY A 250 76.23 45.04 -48.28
N PRO A 251 75.90 45.52 -49.49
CA PRO A 251 76.81 45.56 -50.65
C PRO A 251 78.00 46.52 -50.53
N PRO A 252 79.10 46.28 -51.27
CA PRO A 252 80.25 47.18 -51.29
C PRO A 252 79.86 48.56 -51.83
N SER A 253 80.15 49.61 -51.05
CA SER A 253 80.14 51.00 -51.52
C SER A 253 81.21 51.19 -52.60
N ALA A 254 80.79 51.45 -53.84
CA ALA A 254 81.63 51.95 -54.92
C ALA A 254 81.90 53.46 -54.72
N PRO A 255 83.04 53.98 -55.21
CA PRO A 255 83.07 54.48 -56.58
C PRO A 255 84.06 53.75 -57.51
#